data_AF-A0A9D7RUL6-F1
#
_entry.id   AF-A0A9D7RUL6-F1
#
_cell.length_a   1.000
_cell.length_b   1.000
_cell.length_c   1.000
_cell.angle_alpha   90.00
_cell.angle_beta   90.00
_cell.angle_gamma   90.00
#
_symmetry.space_group_name_H-M   'P 1'
#
loop_
_entity.id
_entity.type
_entity.pdbx_description
1 polymer ?
#
loop_
_entity_poly.entity_id
_entity_poly.type
_entity_poly.pdbx_seq_one_letter_code
_entity_poly.pdbx_strand_id
1 'polypeptide(L)'
;MFDINALNKLYEDLSAPNGMNVSDFHKNLKNLFEDERSEIDLNYFRLGRPPWKKLRDEICPVSGFLKYRKIETGQVRFPLDNNTPDCWLINNGINSGIEVTIERGKERHFRNTELIETGMGRGFLGIQDDAPREDFEKRISKPRTTYTTDQALQSTKDGILRCLSRKNNPKYEGVFYLLIQTDFSILPKERWITIIVELQKQAENVPFQQVHVIGNANQEPWGFQIK
;
A
#
# COMPACT_ATOMS: atom_id res chain seq x y z
N MET A 1 -15.73 -7.31 18.01
CA MET A 1 -14.59 -8.20 17.67
C MET A 1 -14.47 -8.17 16.16
N PHE A 2 -13.28 -8.01 15.57
CA PHE A 2 -13.11 -8.07 14.11
C PHE A 2 -13.73 -9.38 13.61
N ASP A 3 -14.87 -9.28 12.94
CA ASP A 3 -15.63 -10.46 12.57
C ASP A 3 -15.00 -11.03 11.30
N ILE A 4 -14.35 -12.19 11.44
CA ILE A 4 -13.81 -12.94 10.30
C ILE A 4 -14.93 -13.21 9.29
N ASN A 5 -16.19 -13.36 9.73
CA ASN A 5 -17.32 -13.51 8.82
C ASN A 5 -17.58 -12.22 8.04
N ALA A 6 -17.48 -11.04 8.67
CA ALA A 6 -17.59 -9.76 7.98
C ALA A 6 -16.45 -9.55 6.98
N LEU A 7 -15.22 -9.95 7.33
CA LEU A 7 -14.09 -9.94 6.38
C LEU A 7 -14.34 -10.88 5.20
N ASN A 8 -14.76 -12.11 5.47
CA ASN A 8 -15.04 -13.09 4.43
C ASN A 8 -16.18 -12.63 3.53
N LYS A 9 -17.24 -12.04 4.11
CA LYS A 9 -18.33 -11.44 3.35
C LYS A 9 -17.85 -10.31 2.45
N LEU A 10 -17.00 -9.42 2.96
CA LEU A 10 -16.36 -8.37 2.15
C LEU A 10 -15.54 -8.97 1.00
N TYR A 11 -14.77 -10.03 1.25
CA TYR A 11 -13.98 -10.71 0.23
C TYR A 11 -14.86 -11.41 -0.83
N GLU A 12 -15.94 -12.07 -0.42
CA GLU A 12 -16.92 -12.66 -1.34
C GLU A 12 -17.54 -11.59 -2.24
N ASP A 13 -18.01 -10.49 -1.65
CA ASP A 13 -18.67 -9.42 -2.40
C ASP A 13 -17.69 -8.69 -3.35
N LEU A 14 -16.43 -8.49 -2.94
CA LEU A 14 -15.40 -7.88 -3.78
C LEU A 14 -14.90 -8.80 -4.89
N SER A 15 -14.93 -10.13 -4.71
CA SER A 15 -14.46 -11.10 -5.71
C SER A 15 -15.54 -11.52 -6.70
N ALA A 16 -16.81 -11.24 -6.40
CA ALA A 16 -17.94 -11.46 -7.29
C ALA A 16 -17.71 -10.84 -8.69
N PRO A 17 -18.26 -11.43 -9.78
CA PRO A 17 -18.02 -10.96 -11.14
C PRO A 17 -18.34 -9.47 -11.39
N ASN A 18 -19.39 -8.96 -10.73
CA ASN A 18 -19.82 -7.57 -10.81
C ASN A 18 -19.09 -6.64 -9.82
N GLY A 19 -18.25 -7.20 -8.94
CA GLY A 19 -17.62 -6.47 -7.85
C GLY A 19 -18.63 -5.79 -6.92
N MET A 20 -18.18 -4.69 -6.30
CA MET A 20 -18.93 -3.88 -5.36
C MET A 20 -18.93 -2.43 -5.81
N ASN A 21 -20.04 -1.71 -5.61
CA ASN A 21 -20.05 -0.26 -5.87
C ASN A 21 -19.02 0.44 -4.98
N VAL A 22 -18.36 1.48 -5.50
CA VAL A 22 -17.33 2.23 -4.75
C VAL A 22 -17.86 2.81 -3.44
N SER A 23 -19.11 3.29 -3.43
CA SER A 23 -19.77 3.78 -2.21
C SER A 23 -19.94 2.69 -1.15
N ASP A 24 -20.43 1.53 -1.55
CA ASP A 24 -20.65 0.38 -0.67
C ASP A 24 -19.32 -0.19 -0.18
N PHE A 25 -18.31 -0.20 -1.05
CA PHE A 25 -16.94 -0.58 -0.72
C PHE A 25 -16.37 0.28 0.42
N HIS A 26 -16.46 1.59 0.30
CA HIS A 26 -16.01 2.49 1.36
C HIS A 26 -16.80 2.35 2.64
N LYS A 27 -18.12 2.15 2.55
CA LYS A 27 -18.98 1.93 3.72
C LYS A 27 -18.63 0.63 4.44
N ASN A 28 -18.49 -0.47 3.72
CA ASN A 28 -18.18 -1.78 4.29
C ASN A 28 -16.78 -1.82 4.91
N LEU A 29 -15.79 -1.21 4.25
CA LEU A 29 -14.46 -1.02 4.83
C LEU A 29 -14.52 -0.21 6.12
N LYS A 30 -15.25 0.90 6.13
CA LYS A 30 -15.40 1.75 7.31
C LYS A 30 -16.00 0.95 8.48
N ASN A 31 -17.12 0.27 8.25
CA ASN A 31 -17.78 -0.55 9.26
C ASN A 31 -16.83 -1.61 9.83
N LEU A 32 -16.06 -2.29 8.97
CA LEU A 32 -15.09 -3.29 9.38
C LEU A 32 -14.02 -2.74 10.35
N PHE A 33 -13.65 -1.45 10.23
CA PHE A 33 -12.67 -0.81 11.12
C PHE A 33 -13.28 -0.13 12.35
N GLU A 34 -14.60 0.09 12.39
CA GLU A 34 -15.32 0.70 13.51
C GLU A 34 -15.58 -0.29 14.67
N ASP A 35 -15.66 -1.59 14.37
CA ASP A 35 -15.85 -2.61 15.39
C ASP A 35 -14.66 -2.72 16.36
N GLU A 36 -14.94 -3.05 17.62
CA GLU A 36 -13.92 -3.35 18.62
C GLU A 36 -13.07 -4.55 18.18
N ARG A 37 -11.76 -4.49 18.41
CA ARG A 37 -10.79 -5.45 17.85
C ARG A 37 -10.04 -6.13 18.96
N SER A 38 -9.83 -7.44 18.81
CA SER A 38 -8.85 -8.11 19.66
C SER A 38 -7.45 -7.59 19.35
N GLU A 39 -6.57 -7.62 20.35
CA GLU A 39 -5.16 -7.29 20.14
C GLU A 39 -4.48 -8.23 19.15
N ILE A 40 -4.92 -9.50 19.11
CA ILE A 40 -4.41 -10.53 18.19
C ILE A 40 -4.72 -10.13 16.74
N ASP A 41 -5.96 -9.75 16.43
CA ASP A 41 -6.36 -9.35 15.08
C ASP A 41 -5.64 -8.07 14.64
N LEU A 42 -5.50 -7.11 15.55
CA LEU A 42 -4.73 -5.90 15.32
C LEU A 42 -3.28 -6.23 14.94
N ASN A 43 -2.66 -7.16 15.65
CA ASN A 43 -1.29 -7.57 15.40
C ASN A 43 -1.17 -8.36 14.08
N TYR A 44 -2.15 -9.20 13.75
CA TYR A 44 -2.17 -9.93 12.48
C TYR A 44 -2.35 -8.98 11.30
N PHE A 45 -3.26 -8.00 11.41
CA PHE A 45 -3.40 -6.92 10.45
C PHE A 45 -2.10 -6.13 10.33
N ARG A 46 -1.49 -5.66 11.43
CA ARG A 46 -0.20 -4.92 11.38
C ARG A 46 0.90 -5.71 10.66
N LEU A 47 1.02 -7.01 10.95
CA LEU A 47 2.04 -7.88 10.36
C LEU A 47 1.72 -8.36 8.96
N GLY A 48 0.45 -8.26 8.52
CA GLY A 48 0.01 -8.71 7.20
C GLY A 48 -0.08 -10.23 7.13
N ARG A 49 -0.55 -10.83 8.21
CA ARG A 49 -0.81 -12.26 8.30
C ARG A 49 -2.21 -12.57 7.74
N PRO A 50 -2.45 -13.77 7.20
CA PRO A 50 -3.80 -14.21 6.87
C PRO A 50 -4.73 -14.13 8.09
N PRO A 51 -6.02 -13.84 7.90
CA PRO A 51 -6.69 -13.52 6.63
C PRO A 51 -6.54 -12.04 6.19
N TRP A 52 -5.89 -11.20 7.00
CA TRP A 52 -5.83 -9.74 6.86
C TRP A 52 -4.86 -9.21 5.81
N LYS A 53 -4.00 -10.07 5.26
CA LYS A 53 -2.93 -9.66 4.33
C LYS A 53 -3.49 -8.91 3.11
N LYS A 54 -4.48 -9.48 2.43
CA LYS A 54 -5.12 -8.90 1.23
C LYS A 54 -5.82 -7.58 1.56
N LEU A 55 -6.53 -7.52 2.69
CA LEU A 55 -7.12 -6.29 3.21
C LEU A 55 -6.07 -5.17 3.35
N ARG A 56 -4.95 -5.48 4.01
CA ARG A 56 -3.89 -4.50 4.31
C ARG A 56 -3.09 -4.08 3.09
N ASP A 57 -2.66 -5.04 2.28
CA ASP A 57 -1.65 -4.86 1.23
C ASP A 57 -2.24 -4.43 -0.11
N GLU A 58 -3.53 -4.71 -0.37
CA GLU A 58 -4.17 -4.45 -1.67
C GLU A 58 -5.42 -3.58 -1.50
N ILE A 59 -6.37 -4.00 -0.67
CA ILE A 59 -7.69 -3.36 -0.56
C ILE A 59 -7.62 -1.96 0.08
N CYS A 60 -6.94 -1.81 1.22
CA CYS A 60 -6.79 -0.52 1.89
C CYS A 60 -6.05 0.52 1.01
N PRO A 61 -4.94 0.18 0.34
CA PRO A 61 -4.31 1.08 -0.63
C PRO A 61 -5.25 1.54 -1.73
N VAL A 62 -6.02 0.63 -2.35
CA VAL A 62 -6.99 1.01 -3.38
C VAL A 62 -8.06 1.94 -2.83
N SER A 63 -8.63 1.67 -1.65
CA SER A 63 -9.58 2.61 -1.02
C SER A 63 -8.95 3.98 -0.77
N GLY A 64 -7.70 4.02 -0.31
CA GLY A 64 -6.96 5.26 -0.14
C GLY A 64 -6.81 6.04 -1.46
N PHE A 65 -6.49 5.33 -2.54
CA PHE A 65 -6.39 5.92 -3.89
C PHE A 65 -7.72 6.47 -4.39
N LEU A 66 -8.83 5.72 -4.27
CA LEU A 66 -10.15 6.17 -4.72
C LEU A 66 -10.58 7.43 -3.97
N LYS A 67 -10.36 7.48 -2.65
CA LYS A 67 -10.60 8.68 -1.83
C LYS A 67 -9.73 9.86 -2.26
N TYR A 68 -8.43 9.64 -2.46
CA TYR A 68 -7.50 10.67 -2.94
C TYR A 68 -7.92 11.24 -4.30
N ARG A 69 -8.36 10.39 -5.23
CA ARG A 69 -8.86 10.78 -6.55
C ARG A 69 -10.32 11.26 -6.56
N LYS A 70 -11.00 11.24 -5.42
CA LYS A 70 -12.45 11.56 -5.28
C LYS A 70 -13.33 10.73 -6.25
N ILE A 71 -12.98 9.45 -6.41
CA ILE A 71 -13.78 8.51 -7.18
C ILE A 71 -14.85 7.95 -6.25
N GLU A 72 -16.10 8.33 -6.48
CA GLU A 72 -17.25 7.96 -5.63
C GLU A 72 -18.21 6.98 -6.33
N THR A 73 -18.08 6.82 -7.64
CA THR A 73 -18.95 6.00 -8.49
C THR A 73 -18.18 4.92 -9.22
N GLY A 74 -18.92 3.92 -9.74
CA GLY A 74 -18.36 2.76 -10.43
C GLY A 74 -18.32 1.53 -9.54
N GLN A 75 -17.66 0.48 -10.04
CA GLN A 75 -17.51 -0.80 -9.36
C GLN A 75 -16.04 -1.13 -9.15
N VAL A 76 -15.72 -1.72 -8.01
CA VAL A 76 -14.41 -2.27 -7.69
C VAL A 76 -14.51 -3.77 -7.53
N ARG A 77 -13.55 -4.49 -8.10
CA ARG A 77 -13.47 -5.94 -7.98
C ARG A 77 -12.05 -6.36 -7.66
N PHE A 78 -11.91 -7.22 -6.65
CA PHE A 78 -10.65 -7.86 -6.29
C PHE A 78 -10.77 -9.34 -6.59
N PRO A 79 -10.07 -9.89 -7.59
CA PRO A 79 -10.09 -11.33 -7.86
C PRO A 79 -9.61 -12.17 -6.66
N LEU A 80 -8.80 -11.57 -5.77
CA LEU A 80 -8.20 -12.22 -4.59
C LEU A 80 -7.37 -13.47 -4.93
N ASP A 81 -6.89 -13.53 -6.16
CA ASP A 81 -5.98 -14.57 -6.65
C ASP A 81 -4.54 -14.01 -6.73
N ASN A 82 -3.68 -14.70 -7.49
CA ASN A 82 -2.30 -14.29 -7.76
C ASN A 82 -2.12 -13.75 -9.19
N ASN A 83 -3.21 -13.42 -9.87
CA ASN A 83 -3.17 -12.89 -11.23
C ASN A 83 -3.05 -11.36 -11.19
N THR A 84 -2.48 -10.80 -12.25
CA THR A 84 -2.41 -9.36 -12.46
C THR A 84 -3.64 -8.93 -13.29
N PRO A 85 -4.32 -7.82 -12.94
CA PRO A 85 -4.06 -6.90 -11.84
C PRO A 85 -4.71 -7.34 -10.50
N ASP A 86 -4.23 -6.79 -9.38
CA ASP A 86 -4.79 -7.02 -8.04
C ASP A 86 -6.25 -6.55 -7.90
N CYS A 87 -6.63 -5.51 -8.65
CA CYS A 87 -7.96 -4.90 -8.61
C CYS A 87 -8.39 -4.40 -9.99
N TRP A 88 -9.71 -4.39 -10.21
CA TRP A 88 -10.35 -3.77 -11.36
C TRP A 88 -11.27 -2.65 -10.89
N LEU A 89 -11.14 -1.47 -11.51
CA LEU A 89 -12.07 -0.36 -11.38
C LEU A 89 -12.86 -0.22 -12.68
N ILE A 90 -14.16 -0.45 -12.61
CA ILE A 90 -15.09 -0.28 -13.73
C ILE A 90 -15.82 1.04 -13.52
N ASN A 91 -15.54 2.02 -14.38
CA ASN A 91 -16.19 3.33 -14.32
C ASN A 91 -16.57 3.79 -15.73
N ASN A 92 -17.84 4.18 -15.93
CA ASN A 92 -18.38 4.57 -17.24
C ASN A 92 -18.08 3.54 -18.36
N GLY A 93 -18.16 2.24 -18.03
CA GLY A 93 -17.88 1.14 -18.96
C GLY A 93 -16.39 0.87 -19.23
N ILE A 94 -15.48 1.69 -18.73
CA ILE A 94 -14.03 1.48 -18.84
C ILE A 94 -13.59 0.57 -17.70
N ASN A 95 -12.96 -0.56 -18.04
CA ASN A 95 -12.39 -1.48 -17.08
C ASN A 95 -10.89 -1.21 -16.91
N SER A 96 -10.51 -0.60 -15.78
CA SER A 96 -9.13 -0.20 -15.50
C SER A 96 -8.49 -1.12 -14.47
N GLY A 97 -7.45 -1.85 -14.88
CA GLY A 97 -6.64 -2.65 -13.96
C GLY A 97 -5.79 -1.80 -13.03
N ILE A 98 -5.71 -2.20 -11.76
CA ILE A 98 -4.94 -1.55 -10.71
C ILE A 98 -4.00 -2.59 -10.07
N GLU A 99 -2.70 -2.41 -10.26
CA GLU A 99 -1.66 -3.18 -9.56
C GLU A 99 -1.21 -2.40 -8.32
N VAL A 100 -1.05 -3.08 -7.19
CA VAL A 100 -0.59 -2.50 -5.93
C VAL A 100 0.82 -2.99 -5.58
N THR A 101 1.62 -2.12 -5.00
CA THR A 101 2.91 -2.48 -4.42
C THR A 101 3.22 -1.60 -3.22
N ILE A 102 4.10 -2.06 -2.32
CA ILE A 102 4.46 -1.36 -1.10
C ILE A 102 5.95 -1.01 -1.15
N GLU A 103 6.23 0.27 -0.95
CA GLU A 103 7.56 0.82 -0.76
C GLU A 103 8.11 0.30 0.59
N ARG A 104 9.15 -0.55 0.53
CA ARG A 104 9.80 -1.16 1.72
C ARG A 104 8.89 -2.01 2.62
N GLY A 105 8.19 -2.98 2.03
CA GLY A 105 7.30 -3.89 2.76
C GLY A 105 8.00 -4.73 3.84
N LYS A 106 9.27 -5.10 3.66
CA LYS A 106 10.07 -5.87 4.64
C LYS A 106 10.44 -5.02 5.84
N GLU A 107 10.90 -3.78 5.62
CA GLU A 107 11.14 -2.81 6.70
C GLU A 107 9.85 -2.57 7.51
N ARG A 108 8.71 -2.36 6.82
CA ARG A 108 7.41 -2.18 7.47
C ARG A 108 7.04 -3.38 8.36
N HIS A 109 7.28 -4.60 7.89
CA HIS A 109 7.03 -5.81 8.68
C HIS A 109 7.88 -5.81 9.95
N PHE A 110 9.20 -5.57 9.85
CA PHE A 110 10.08 -5.54 11.02
C PHE A 110 9.74 -4.44 12.02
N ARG A 111 9.43 -3.23 11.55
CA ARG A 111 8.97 -2.12 12.41
C ARG A 111 7.72 -2.51 13.20
N ASN A 112 6.77 -3.17 12.55
CA ASN A 112 5.54 -3.62 13.18
C ASN A 112 5.80 -4.77 14.17
N THR A 113 6.70 -5.70 13.87
CA THR A 113 7.12 -6.75 14.81
C THR A 113 7.74 -6.14 16.07
N GLU A 114 8.68 -5.21 15.93
CA GLU A 114 9.31 -4.54 17.08
C GLU A 114 8.29 -3.77 17.93
N LEU A 115 7.34 -3.07 17.29
CA LEU A 115 6.25 -2.39 18.00
C LEU A 115 5.40 -3.35 18.81
N ILE A 116 5.07 -4.52 18.26
CA ILE A 116 4.25 -5.54 18.93
C ILE A 116 5.01 -6.17 20.10
N GLU A 117 6.28 -6.53 19.90
CA GLU A 117 7.08 -7.23 20.92
C GLU A 117 7.51 -6.33 22.07
N THR A 118 7.74 -5.03 21.82
CA THR A 118 8.35 -4.13 22.81
C THR A 118 7.44 -2.97 23.24
N GLY A 119 6.27 -2.82 22.61
CA GLY A 119 5.41 -1.64 22.76
C GLY A 119 5.97 -0.36 22.12
N MET A 120 7.19 -0.41 21.56
CA MET A 120 7.88 0.75 20.97
C MET A 120 8.58 0.37 19.66
N GLY A 121 8.05 0.84 18.54
CA GLY A 121 8.69 0.65 17.23
C GLY A 121 9.69 1.76 16.92
N ARG A 122 10.80 1.42 16.25
CA ARG A 122 11.64 2.45 15.62
C ARG A 122 10.89 3.13 14.46
N GLY A 123 11.17 4.41 14.26
CA GLY A 123 10.53 5.20 13.20
C GLY A 123 10.96 4.80 11.79
N PHE A 124 12.20 4.32 11.61
CA PHE A 124 12.80 4.08 10.30
C PHE A 124 14.01 3.14 10.43
N LEU A 125 14.22 2.24 9.48
CA LEU A 125 15.41 1.39 9.37
C LEU A 125 16.33 1.87 8.24
N GLY A 126 15.73 2.30 7.13
CA GLY A 126 16.42 2.73 5.92
C GLY A 126 17.06 1.57 5.18
N ILE A 127 16.40 0.41 5.15
CA ILE A 127 16.90 -0.79 4.46
C ILE A 127 15.93 -1.17 3.36
N GLN A 128 16.47 -1.45 2.17
CA GLN A 128 15.69 -1.89 1.02
C GLN A 128 15.26 -3.35 1.13
N ASP A 129 14.14 -3.72 0.52
CA ASP A 129 13.54 -5.07 0.70
C ASP A 129 14.40 -6.21 0.14
N ASP A 130 15.28 -5.93 -0.82
CA ASP A 130 16.27 -6.86 -1.36
C ASP A 130 17.55 -6.96 -0.54
N ALA A 131 17.73 -6.12 0.48
CA ALA A 131 18.94 -6.25 1.30
C ALA A 131 18.98 -7.64 1.96
N PRO A 132 20.17 -8.27 2.00
CA PRO A 132 20.39 -9.55 2.65
C PRO A 132 19.81 -9.58 4.07
N ARG A 133 19.36 -10.77 4.49
CA ARG A 133 18.81 -10.95 5.84
C ARG A 133 19.81 -10.52 6.93
N GLU A 134 21.08 -10.81 6.73
CA GLU A 134 22.17 -10.43 7.65
C GLU A 134 22.27 -8.90 7.83
N ASP A 135 22.07 -8.12 6.77
CA ASP A 135 22.07 -6.66 6.85
C ASP A 135 20.88 -6.12 7.64
N PHE A 136 19.71 -6.75 7.49
CA PHE A 136 18.54 -6.46 8.31
C PHE A 136 18.80 -6.75 9.78
N GLU A 137 19.31 -7.94 10.10
CA GLU A 137 19.61 -8.35 11.48
C GLU A 137 20.67 -7.43 12.12
N LYS A 138 21.72 -7.10 11.38
CA LYS A 138 22.77 -6.16 11.80
C LYS A 138 22.25 -4.74 12.02
N ARG A 139 21.25 -4.29 11.26
CA ARG A 139 20.66 -2.96 11.46
C ARG A 139 19.69 -2.96 12.63
N ILE A 140 18.93 -4.03 12.82
CA ILE A 140 17.97 -4.18 13.92
C ILE A 140 18.69 -4.25 15.27
N SER A 141 19.86 -4.90 15.33
CA SER A 141 20.69 -5.01 16.54
C SER A 141 21.36 -3.71 16.98
N LYS A 142 21.45 -2.69 16.10
CA LYS A 142 21.98 -1.38 16.46
C LYS A 142 21.00 -0.61 17.33
N PRO A 143 21.50 0.25 18.26
CA PRO A 143 20.66 1.19 18.98
C PRO A 143 19.80 2.04 18.05
N ARG A 144 18.64 2.48 18.56
CA ARG A 144 17.75 3.39 17.83
C ARG A 144 18.50 4.70 17.57
N THR A 145 18.71 5.02 16.30
CA THR A 145 19.33 6.27 15.87
C THR A 145 18.27 7.21 15.33
N THR A 146 18.40 8.51 15.62
CA THR A 146 17.68 9.55 14.90
C THR A 146 18.16 9.60 13.45
N TYR A 147 17.23 9.85 12.53
CA TYR A 147 17.51 9.99 11.11
C TYR A 147 17.28 11.44 10.68
N THR A 148 18.07 11.89 9.73
CA THR A 148 17.84 13.18 9.08
C THR A 148 16.64 13.10 8.14
N THR A 149 16.02 14.25 7.88
CA THR A 149 14.98 14.39 6.86
C THR A 149 15.43 13.85 5.51
N ASP A 150 16.66 14.15 5.11
CA ASP A 150 17.21 13.76 3.80
C ASP A 150 17.42 12.25 3.70
N GLN A 151 17.85 11.59 4.78
CA GLN A 151 17.95 10.13 4.81
C GLN A 151 16.60 9.45 4.67
N ALA A 152 15.56 9.95 5.36
CA ALA A 152 14.21 9.42 5.26
C ALA A 152 13.66 9.57 3.84
N LEU A 153 13.82 10.76 3.26
CA LEU A 153 13.39 11.08 1.91
C LEU A 153 14.10 10.21 0.86
N GLN A 154 15.43 10.11 0.94
CA GLN A 154 16.24 9.33 0.02
C GLN A 154 15.88 7.85 0.06
N SER A 155 15.70 7.26 1.25
CA SER A 155 15.32 5.84 1.34
C SER A 155 13.92 5.57 0.79
N THR A 156 12.96 6.48 0.99
CA THR A 156 11.63 6.34 0.40
C THR A 156 11.71 6.46 -1.13
N LYS A 157 12.48 7.43 -1.64
CA LYS A 157 12.74 7.55 -3.08
C LYS A 157 13.30 6.25 -3.64
N ASP A 158 14.34 5.70 -3.00
CA ASP A 158 14.99 4.47 -3.44
C ASP A 158 14.04 3.27 -3.47
N GLY A 159 13.15 3.13 -2.48
CA GLY A 159 12.17 2.05 -2.52
C GLY A 159 11.07 2.27 -3.56
N ILE A 160 10.67 3.51 -3.86
CA ILE A 160 9.75 3.80 -4.98
C ILE A 160 10.43 3.43 -6.30
N LEU A 161 11.68 3.86 -6.50
CA LEU A 161 12.47 3.53 -7.69
C LEU A 161 12.63 2.01 -7.85
N ARG A 162 12.85 1.29 -6.77
CA ARG A 162 12.90 -0.17 -6.75
C ARG A 162 11.55 -0.79 -7.15
N CYS A 163 10.44 -0.26 -6.64
CA CYS A 163 9.11 -0.69 -7.06
C CYS A 163 8.89 -0.48 -8.57
N LEU A 164 9.24 0.70 -9.10
CA LEU A 164 9.16 0.99 -10.53
C LEU A 164 9.98 0.00 -11.37
N SER A 165 11.25 -0.22 -10.98
CA SER A 165 12.14 -1.16 -11.66
C SER A 165 11.58 -2.59 -11.72
N ARG A 166 11.06 -3.10 -10.59
CA ARG A 166 10.46 -4.45 -10.52
C ARG A 166 9.15 -4.58 -11.31
N LYS A 167 8.43 -3.47 -11.49
CA LYS A 167 7.18 -3.41 -12.24
C LYS A 167 7.37 -3.04 -13.71
N ASN A 168 8.61 -2.76 -14.15
CA ASN A 168 8.95 -2.66 -15.56
C ASN A 168 9.06 -4.06 -16.20
N ASN A 169 7.92 -4.69 -16.46
CA ASN A 169 7.85 -6.05 -17.00
C ASN A 169 6.66 -6.19 -17.97
N PRO A 170 6.82 -6.86 -19.13
CA PRO A 170 5.75 -7.02 -20.12
C PRO A 170 4.45 -7.63 -19.59
N LYS A 171 4.49 -8.41 -18.50
CA LYS A 171 3.26 -8.97 -17.89
C LYS A 171 2.28 -7.92 -17.37
N TYR A 172 2.73 -6.67 -17.23
CA TYR A 172 1.92 -5.53 -16.79
C TYR A 172 1.39 -4.69 -17.96
N GLU A 173 1.66 -5.05 -19.22
CA GLU A 173 1.08 -4.39 -20.38
C GLU A 173 -0.46 -4.46 -20.34
N GLY A 174 -1.11 -3.33 -20.59
CA GLY A 174 -2.56 -3.20 -20.51
C GLY A 174 -3.11 -2.95 -19.10
N VAL A 175 -2.29 -3.03 -18.05
CA VAL A 175 -2.70 -2.59 -16.70
C VAL A 175 -2.66 -1.06 -16.65
N PHE A 176 -3.76 -0.46 -16.19
CA PHE A 176 -3.93 0.99 -16.25
C PHE A 176 -3.12 1.71 -15.18
N TYR A 177 -3.31 1.32 -13.91
CA TYR A 177 -2.73 2.00 -12.75
C TYR A 177 -1.69 1.11 -12.06
N LEU A 178 -0.55 1.70 -11.70
CA LEU A 178 0.32 1.21 -10.63
C LEU A 178 0.14 2.10 -9.39
N LEU A 179 -0.19 1.49 -8.26
CA LEU A 179 -0.26 2.15 -6.95
C LEU A 179 0.91 1.72 -6.08
N ILE A 180 1.77 2.67 -5.73
CA ILE A 180 2.88 2.46 -4.80
C ILE A 180 2.49 3.03 -3.45
N GLN A 181 2.20 2.16 -2.48
CA GLN A 181 1.93 2.55 -1.11
C GLN A 181 3.22 2.94 -0.39
N THR A 182 3.24 4.10 0.25
CA THR A 182 4.33 4.57 1.12
C THR A 182 3.79 5.15 2.43
N ASP A 183 4.68 5.33 3.40
CA ASP A 183 4.38 5.95 4.69
C ASP A 183 4.71 7.44 4.62
N PHE A 184 3.73 8.27 4.25
CA PHE A 184 3.91 9.72 4.19
C PHE A 184 3.89 10.40 5.55
N SER A 185 3.59 9.69 6.64
CA SER A 185 3.57 10.27 7.98
C SER A 185 4.96 10.60 8.52
N ILE A 186 6.02 10.11 7.86
CA ILE A 186 7.42 10.29 8.32
C ILE A 186 7.97 11.70 8.04
N LEU A 187 7.41 12.44 7.08
CA LEU A 187 7.89 13.77 6.66
C LEU A 187 6.73 14.71 6.28
N PRO A 188 6.88 16.03 6.46
CA PRO A 188 5.91 17.03 5.97
C PRO A 188 5.66 16.95 4.45
N LYS A 189 4.46 17.33 4.01
CA LYS A 189 4.00 17.23 2.61
C LYS A 189 4.96 17.92 1.62
N GLU A 190 5.53 19.05 2.01
CA GLU A 190 6.38 19.91 1.18
C GLU A 190 7.72 19.24 0.83
N ARG A 191 8.20 18.30 1.67
CA ARG A 191 9.49 17.62 1.45
C ARG A 191 9.44 16.66 0.27
N TRP A 192 8.30 16.02 0.03
CA TRP A 192 8.15 15.01 -1.01
C TRP A 192 8.23 15.58 -2.42
N ILE A 193 7.92 16.87 -2.59
CA ILE A 193 7.98 17.55 -3.90
C ILE A 193 9.39 17.45 -4.51
N THR A 194 10.42 17.44 -3.67
CA THR A 194 11.83 17.43 -4.10
C THR A 194 12.25 16.17 -4.86
N ILE A 195 11.54 15.05 -4.70
CA ILE A 195 11.86 13.78 -5.38
C ILE A 195 10.97 13.49 -6.60
N ILE A 196 9.90 14.28 -6.82
CA ILE A 196 8.88 13.99 -7.84
C ILE A 196 9.48 13.93 -9.25
N VAL A 197 10.34 14.89 -9.62
CA VAL A 197 10.92 14.98 -10.98
C VAL A 197 11.73 13.73 -11.34
N GLU A 198 12.54 13.24 -10.39
CA GLU A 198 13.34 12.03 -10.59
C GLU A 198 12.46 10.78 -10.69
N LEU A 199 11.43 10.70 -9.86
CA LEU A 199 10.45 9.61 -9.90
C LEU A 199 9.66 9.59 -11.22
N GLN A 200 9.25 10.77 -11.72
CA GLN A 200 8.55 10.91 -13.00
C GLN A 200 9.36 10.35 -14.16
N LYS A 201 10.63 10.77 -14.26
CA LYS A 201 11.56 10.27 -15.30
C LYS A 201 11.68 8.74 -15.30
N GLN A 202 11.64 8.12 -14.12
CA GLN A 202 11.74 6.66 -14.02
C GLN A 202 10.40 5.97 -14.30
N ALA A 203 9.29 6.58 -13.91
CA ALA A 203 7.95 6.06 -14.16
C ALA A 203 7.58 6.03 -15.66
N GLU A 204 8.13 6.93 -16.48
CA GLU A 204 7.92 6.91 -17.94
C GLU A 204 8.18 5.52 -18.56
N ASN A 205 9.18 4.80 -18.04
CA ASN A 205 9.63 3.52 -18.57
C ASN A 205 8.77 2.30 -18.16
N VAL A 206 7.81 2.45 -17.25
CA VAL A 206 6.95 1.31 -16.83
C VAL A 206 5.71 1.18 -17.73
N PRO A 207 5.18 -0.03 -17.96
CA PRO A 207 4.10 -0.27 -18.94
C PRO A 207 2.70 0.18 -18.49
N PHE A 208 2.60 0.90 -17.36
CA PHE A 208 1.34 1.44 -16.85
C PHE A 208 0.99 2.77 -17.51
N GLN A 209 -0.29 3.05 -17.65
CA GLN A 209 -0.77 4.35 -18.15
C GLN A 209 -0.63 5.45 -17.09
N GLN A 210 -0.87 5.10 -15.82
CA GLN A 210 -0.68 6.01 -14.69
C GLN A 210 0.06 5.32 -13.55
N VAL A 211 0.87 6.09 -12.84
CA VAL A 211 1.57 5.65 -11.62
C VAL A 211 1.31 6.66 -10.51
N HIS A 212 0.77 6.15 -9.40
CA HIS A 212 0.45 6.96 -8.23
C HIS A 212 1.25 6.48 -7.02
N VAL A 213 1.80 7.43 -6.27
CA VAL A 213 2.37 7.17 -4.95
C VAL A 213 1.36 7.66 -3.92
N ILE A 214 0.90 6.76 -3.06
CA ILE A 214 -0.18 7.02 -2.10
C ILE A 214 0.25 6.62 -0.69
N GLY A 215 -0.26 7.32 0.31
CA GLY A 215 -0.03 7.02 1.71
C GLY A 215 -1.19 7.48 2.58
N ASN A 216 -1.05 7.30 3.90
CA ASN A 216 -2.00 7.75 4.91
C ASN A 216 -3.45 7.24 4.71
N ALA A 217 -3.61 6.03 4.17
CA ALA A 217 -4.92 5.45 3.81
C ALA A 217 -5.97 5.44 4.95
N ASN A 218 -5.52 5.51 6.21
CA ASN A 218 -6.37 5.38 7.40
C ASN A 218 -6.82 6.71 8.03
N GLN A 219 -6.34 7.88 7.57
CA GLN A 219 -6.70 9.19 8.12
C GLN A 219 -7.21 10.11 7.01
N GLU A 220 -6.29 10.81 6.36
CA GLU A 220 -6.52 11.67 5.21
C GLU A 220 -5.59 11.16 4.09
N PRO A 221 -6.13 10.38 3.14
CA PRO A 221 -5.33 9.86 2.04
C PRO A 221 -4.63 10.99 1.30
N TRP A 222 -3.33 10.85 1.13
CA TRP A 222 -2.51 11.82 0.42
C TRP A 222 -1.56 11.09 -0.54
N GLY A 223 -1.23 11.75 -1.63
CA GLY A 223 -0.38 11.19 -2.67
C GLY A 223 -0.12 12.15 -3.80
N PHE A 224 0.58 11.64 -4.81
CA PHE A 224 0.88 12.36 -6.04
C PHE A 224 1.01 11.38 -7.21
N GLN A 225 0.75 11.88 -8.41
CA GLN A 225 0.89 11.14 -9.66
C GLN A 225 2.28 11.40 -10.25
N ILE A 226 3.00 10.34 -10.64
CA ILE A 226 4.33 10.42 -11.27
C ILE A 226 4.33 9.94 -12.73
N LYS A 227 3.19 9.44 -13.22
CA LYS A 227 2.87 9.21 -14.64
C LYS A 227 1.35 9.23 -14.76
#